data_AF-A0A5E4HIN2-F1
#
_entry.id   AF-A0A5E4HIN2-F1
#
_cell.length_a   1.000
_cell.length_b   1.000
_cell.length_c   1.000
_cell.angle_alpha   90.00
_cell.angle_beta   90.00
_cell.angle_gamma   90.00
#
_symmetry.space_group_name_H-M   'P 1'
#
loop_
_entity.id
_entity.type
_entity.pdbx_description
1 polymer ?
#
loop_
_entity_poly.entity_id
_entity_poly.type
_entity_poly.pdbx_seq_one_letter_code
_entity_poly.pdbx_strand_id
1 'polypeptide(L)'
;MAGRRPKPMAIHRLNGNPRHFSQAELNEDDNPQPKLIAPEMPKGLNKCARREWKRIVPLLQDIGVLSQIDGRALAAYCDAASMVEEATREIRKHGMVFVTKFETKEGDLVEGDIKANPAVAIKSTFMKVMKSFLIEFGLTPASRRNLKIQKKDQGDAFESFTSGRRPGGLTEFKPPEPISEAEMTDTSDIVVEESKSGVDDE
;
A
#
# COMPACT_ATOMS: atom_id res chain seq x y z
N MET A 1 4.42 17.48 -45.76
CA MET A 1 5.35 17.67 -44.63
C MET A 1 4.55 17.53 -43.34
N ALA A 2 4.95 16.65 -42.42
CA ALA A 2 4.25 16.52 -41.14
C ALA A 2 4.40 17.84 -40.35
N GLY A 3 3.28 18.48 -40.04
CA GLY A 3 3.25 19.71 -39.24
C GLY A 3 3.80 19.48 -37.83
N ARG A 4 4.20 20.58 -37.17
CA ARG A 4 4.70 20.55 -35.79
C ARG A 4 3.68 19.86 -34.88
N ARG A 5 4.15 18.93 -34.05
CA ARG A 5 3.30 18.23 -33.08
C ARG A 5 2.57 19.24 -32.19
N PRO A 6 1.26 19.07 -31.95
CA PRO A 6 0.51 19.97 -31.09
C PRO A 6 1.09 19.95 -29.67
N LYS A 7 1.06 21.10 -28.99
CA LYS A 7 1.50 21.20 -27.59
C LYS A 7 0.40 20.61 -26.70
N PRO A 8 0.75 20.01 -25.54
CA PRO A 8 -0.25 19.53 -24.59
C PRO A 8 -1.19 20.65 -24.11
N MET A 9 -2.45 20.30 -23.83
CA MET A 9 -3.49 21.26 -23.41
C MET A 9 -3.10 22.05 -22.14
N ALA A 10 -2.33 21.43 -21.23
CA ALA A 10 -1.77 22.09 -20.05
C ALA A 10 -0.87 23.31 -20.40
N ILE A 11 -0.12 23.22 -21.50
CA ILE A 11 0.73 24.32 -21.98
C ILE A 11 -0.11 25.42 -22.63
N HIS A 12 -1.26 25.08 -23.21
CA HIS A 12 -2.21 26.06 -23.72
C HIS A 12 -2.92 26.83 -22.60
N ARG A 13 -3.28 26.17 -21.49
CA ARG A 13 -3.80 26.82 -20.27
C ARG A 13 -2.82 27.85 -19.72
N LEU A 14 -1.52 27.49 -19.62
CA LEU A 14 -0.48 28.37 -19.08
C LEU A 14 -0.15 29.57 -19.99
N ASN A 15 -0.18 29.38 -21.31
CA ASN A 15 0.15 30.45 -22.27
C ASN A 15 -1.04 31.37 -22.60
N GLY A 16 -2.13 31.32 -21.83
CA GLY A 16 -3.29 32.20 -22.04
C GLY A 16 -4.14 31.85 -23.27
N ASN A 17 -4.12 30.58 -23.70
CA ASN A 17 -4.97 30.07 -24.78
C ASN A 17 -4.88 30.85 -26.12
N PRO A 18 -3.69 30.97 -26.73
CA PRO A 18 -3.49 31.72 -27.98
C PRO A 18 -4.18 31.09 -29.20
N ARG A 19 -4.74 29.89 -29.04
CA ARG A 19 -5.42 29.14 -30.10
C ARG A 19 -6.94 29.18 -29.98
N HIS A 20 -7.46 29.93 -29.01
CA HIS A 20 -8.90 30.08 -28.73
C HIS A 20 -9.64 28.75 -28.55
N PHE A 21 -9.00 27.76 -27.90
CA PHE A 21 -9.69 26.55 -27.48
C PHE A 21 -10.84 26.92 -26.53
N SER A 22 -11.98 26.24 -26.65
CA SER A 22 -13.08 26.37 -25.72
C SER A 22 -12.67 25.91 -24.32
N GLN A 23 -13.39 26.35 -23.29
CA GLN A 23 -13.14 25.91 -21.92
C GLN A 23 -13.29 24.38 -21.76
N ALA A 24 -14.16 23.76 -22.55
CA ALA A 24 -14.35 22.30 -22.57
C ALA A 24 -13.12 21.58 -23.14
N GLU A 25 -12.62 22.01 -24.31
CA GLU A 25 -11.39 21.47 -24.91
C GLU A 25 -10.18 21.72 -24.00
N LEU A 26 -10.08 22.92 -23.40
CA LEU A 26 -9.05 23.20 -22.42
C LEU A 26 -9.12 22.26 -21.23
N ASN A 27 -10.29 21.77 -20.82
CA ASN A 27 -10.45 20.87 -19.68
C ASN A 27 -10.33 19.39 -20.06
N GLU A 28 -10.36 19.04 -21.34
CA GLU A 28 -10.00 17.70 -21.82
C GLU A 28 -8.52 17.46 -21.55
N ASP A 29 -8.23 16.74 -20.48
CA ASP A 29 -6.93 16.13 -20.28
C ASP A 29 -6.81 14.95 -21.26
N ASP A 30 -6.44 15.25 -22.49
CA ASP A 30 -6.11 14.30 -23.57
C ASP A 30 -4.94 13.34 -23.23
N ASN A 31 -4.39 13.43 -22.02
CA ASN A 31 -3.34 12.53 -21.58
C ASN A 31 -3.98 11.22 -21.11
N PRO A 32 -3.77 10.09 -21.82
CA PRO A 32 -4.33 8.81 -21.40
C PRO A 32 -3.83 8.50 -19.99
N GLN A 33 -4.74 8.53 -19.01
CA GLN A 33 -4.37 8.19 -17.65
C GLN A 33 -4.11 6.69 -17.56
N PRO A 34 -3.00 6.26 -16.94
CA PRO A 34 -2.74 4.84 -16.79
C PRO A 34 -3.84 4.21 -15.93
N LYS A 35 -4.25 3.00 -16.29
CA LYS A 35 -5.24 2.26 -15.51
C LYS A 35 -4.68 2.04 -14.10
N LEU A 36 -5.48 2.39 -13.08
CA LEU A 36 -5.16 2.23 -11.66
C LEU A 36 -5.26 0.75 -11.26
N ILE A 37 -4.33 -0.05 -11.76
CA ILE A 37 -4.20 -1.48 -11.50
C ILE A 37 -2.88 -1.68 -10.76
N ALA A 38 -2.91 -2.41 -9.65
CA ALA A 38 -1.71 -2.73 -8.90
C ALA A 38 -0.72 -3.53 -9.78
N PRO A 39 0.57 -3.17 -9.78
CA PRO A 39 1.58 -3.90 -10.55
C PRO A 39 1.82 -5.31 -9.97
N GLU A 40 2.21 -6.24 -10.84
CA GLU A 40 2.63 -7.57 -10.40
C GLU A 40 3.98 -7.51 -9.67
N MET A 41 4.12 -8.32 -8.62
CA MET A 41 5.37 -8.40 -7.85
C MET A 41 6.51 -8.96 -8.70
N PRO A 42 7.65 -8.26 -8.84
CA PRO A 42 8.77 -8.79 -9.61
C PRO A 42 9.39 -10.01 -8.93
N LYS A 43 9.83 -10.97 -9.75
CA LYS A 43 10.39 -12.25 -9.27
C LYS A 43 11.77 -12.11 -8.58
N GLY A 44 12.49 -11.01 -8.83
CA GLY A 44 13.85 -10.78 -8.35
C GLY A 44 13.99 -10.20 -6.93
N LEU A 45 12.88 -9.88 -6.24
CA LEU A 45 12.97 -9.26 -4.91
C LEU A 45 13.47 -10.23 -3.84
N ASN A 46 14.31 -9.74 -2.93
CA ASN A 46 14.77 -10.49 -1.76
C ASN A 46 13.64 -10.73 -0.73
N LYS A 47 13.86 -11.62 0.24
CA LYS A 47 12.83 -11.99 1.24
C LYS A 47 12.26 -10.79 2.00
N CYS A 48 13.11 -9.85 2.45
CA CYS A 48 12.68 -8.66 3.15
C CYS A 48 11.94 -7.69 2.22
N ALA A 49 12.46 -7.46 1.01
CA ALA A 49 11.79 -6.65 -0.01
C ALA A 49 10.39 -7.18 -0.37
N ARG A 50 10.23 -8.51 -0.52
CA ARG A 50 8.92 -9.14 -0.76
C ARG A 50 7.93 -8.94 0.39
N ARG A 51 8.42 -8.95 1.64
CA ARG A 51 7.59 -8.66 2.82
C ARG A 51 7.07 -7.22 2.75
N GLU A 52 7.95 -6.29 2.42
CA GLU A 52 7.60 -4.87 2.29
C GLU A 52 6.62 -4.62 1.14
N TRP A 53 6.84 -5.26 -0.01
CA TRP A 53 5.93 -5.21 -1.16
C TRP A 53 4.50 -5.61 -0.75
N LYS A 54 4.36 -6.76 -0.08
CA LYS A 54 3.07 -7.27 0.40
C LYS A 54 2.40 -6.34 1.42
N ARG A 55 3.19 -5.56 2.17
CA ARG A 55 2.69 -4.61 3.17
C ARG A 55 2.20 -3.31 2.51
N ILE A 56 2.96 -2.76 1.56
CA ILE A 56 2.72 -1.41 1.04
C ILE A 56 1.77 -1.38 -0.16
N VAL A 57 1.77 -2.40 -1.01
CA VAL A 57 0.92 -2.45 -2.21
C VAL A 57 -0.56 -2.34 -1.90
N PRO A 58 -1.13 -3.12 -0.94
CA PRO A 58 -2.56 -3.01 -0.63
C PRO A 58 -2.92 -1.60 -0.15
N LEU A 59 -2.09 -1.00 0.71
CA LEU A 59 -2.32 0.36 1.21
C LEU A 59 -2.32 1.40 0.09
N LEU A 60 -1.39 1.29 -0.85
CA LEU A 60 -1.31 2.19 -2.00
C LEU A 60 -2.44 1.95 -3.02
N GLN A 61 -2.93 0.71 -3.12
CA GLN A 61 -4.09 0.36 -3.94
C GLN A 61 -5.39 0.94 -3.36
N ASP A 62 -5.55 0.92 -2.05
CA ASP A 62 -6.69 1.52 -1.35
C ASP A 62 -6.74 3.05 -1.54
N ILE A 63 -5.57 3.69 -1.56
CA ILE A 63 -5.45 5.13 -1.82
C ILE A 63 -5.70 5.44 -3.32
N GLY A 64 -5.58 4.45 -4.20
CA GLY A 64 -5.83 4.63 -5.64
C GLY A 64 -4.72 5.38 -6.38
N VAL A 65 -3.47 5.29 -5.90
CA VAL A 65 -2.31 5.97 -6.50
C VAL A 65 -1.44 5.04 -7.36
N LEU A 66 -1.64 3.73 -7.29
CA LEU A 66 -0.84 2.76 -8.04
C LEU A 66 -1.39 2.51 -9.43
N SER A 67 -0.47 2.53 -10.39
CA SER A 67 -0.70 2.07 -11.75
C SER A 67 0.29 0.96 -12.13
N GLN A 68 0.01 0.26 -13.23
CA GLN A 68 0.83 -0.87 -13.66
C GLN A 68 2.29 -0.47 -13.99
N ILE A 69 2.51 0.78 -14.41
CA ILE A 69 3.83 1.30 -14.76
C ILE A 69 4.74 1.52 -13.54
N ASP A 70 4.15 1.65 -12.34
CA ASP A 70 4.87 1.97 -11.12
C ASP A 70 5.62 0.78 -10.50
N GLY A 71 5.44 -0.43 -11.06
CA GLY A 71 5.97 -1.66 -10.48
C GLY A 71 7.49 -1.65 -10.27
N ARG A 72 8.26 -1.09 -11.21
CA ARG A 72 9.72 -1.00 -11.07
C ARG A 72 10.16 0.01 -10.01
N ALA A 73 9.46 1.14 -9.92
CA ALA A 73 9.74 2.16 -8.90
C ALA A 73 9.43 1.61 -7.51
N LEU A 74 8.32 0.90 -7.36
CA LEU A 74 7.94 0.26 -6.11
C LEU A 74 8.91 -0.87 -5.71
N ALA A 75 9.46 -1.58 -6.69
CA ALA A 75 10.45 -2.62 -6.45
C ALA A 75 11.75 -2.03 -5.88
N ALA A 76 12.21 -0.92 -6.48
CA ALA A 76 13.38 -0.19 -5.98
C ALA A 76 13.18 0.33 -4.55
N TYR A 77 11.96 0.79 -4.21
CA TYR A 77 11.62 1.14 -2.83
C TYR A 77 11.73 -0.06 -1.88
N CYS A 78 11.17 -1.21 -2.27
CA CYS A 78 11.20 -2.43 -1.46
C CYS A 78 12.63 -2.94 -1.25
N ASP A 79 13.49 -2.85 -2.27
CA ASP A 79 14.91 -3.20 -2.17
C ASP A 79 15.65 -2.23 -1.23
N ALA A 80 15.39 -0.92 -1.33
CA ALA A 80 15.96 0.06 -0.40
C ALA A 80 15.54 -0.22 1.06
N ALA A 81 14.28 -0.60 1.29
CA ALA A 81 13.80 -1.00 2.61
C ALA A 81 14.54 -2.25 3.13
N SER A 82 14.80 -3.24 2.26
CA SER A 82 15.61 -4.42 2.60
C SER A 82 17.01 -4.02 3.05
N MET A 83 17.67 -3.11 2.33
CA MET A 83 19.02 -2.64 2.67
C MET A 83 19.06 -1.90 4.02
N VAL A 84 18.03 -1.11 4.33
CA VAL A 84 17.92 -0.44 5.63
C VAL A 84 17.74 -1.43 6.77
N GLU A 85 16.94 -2.49 6.58
CA GLU A 85 16.74 -3.55 7.57
C GLU A 85 18.06 -4.30 7.83
N GLU A 86 18.78 -4.67 6.77
CA GLU A 86 20.08 -5.36 6.85
C GLU A 86 21.14 -4.49 7.53
N ALA A 87 21.30 -3.23 7.10
CA ALA A 87 22.23 -2.29 7.73
C ALA A 87 21.88 -2.05 9.21
N THR A 88 20.59 -1.98 9.55
CA THR A 88 20.17 -1.86 10.95
C THR A 88 20.54 -3.08 11.78
N ARG A 89 20.44 -4.28 11.21
CA ARG A 89 20.86 -5.52 11.85
C ARG A 89 22.36 -5.55 12.10
N GLU A 90 23.14 -5.07 11.14
CA GLU A 90 24.60 -4.99 11.24
C GLU A 90 25.04 -4.01 12.33
N ILE A 91 24.43 -2.82 12.38
CA ILE A 91 24.68 -1.82 13.43
C ILE A 91 24.32 -2.38 14.81
N ARG A 92 23.24 -3.16 14.93
CA ARG A 92 22.85 -3.79 16.21
C ARG A 92 23.85 -4.85 16.68
N LYS A 93 24.50 -5.56 15.75
CA LYS A 93 25.48 -6.60 16.07
C LYS A 93 26.85 -6.04 16.43
N HIS A 94 27.34 -5.08 15.65
CA HIS A 94 28.72 -4.59 15.74
C HIS A 94 28.85 -3.21 16.41
N GLY A 95 27.73 -2.59 16.77
CA GLY A 95 27.70 -1.22 17.27
C GLY A 95 27.79 -0.18 16.15
N MET A 96 27.64 1.09 16.54
CA MET A 96 27.70 2.23 15.61
C MET A 96 29.14 2.65 15.28
N VAL A 97 30.08 2.33 16.15
CA VAL A 97 31.49 2.67 16.04
C VAL A 97 32.34 1.46 16.43
N PHE A 98 33.53 1.36 15.85
CA PHE A 98 34.52 0.36 16.22
C PHE A 98 35.89 1.03 16.37
N VAL A 99 36.70 0.51 17.30
CA VAL A 99 38.07 0.96 17.51
C VAL A 99 38.95 0.19 16.53
N THR A 100 39.76 0.91 15.75
CA THR A 100 40.74 0.26 14.86
C THR A 100 41.88 -0.32 15.68
N LYS A 101 42.39 -1.48 15.31
CA LYS A 101 43.58 -2.09 15.95
C LYS A 101 44.65 -2.26 14.90
N PHE A 102 45.88 -1.85 15.21
CA PHE A 102 47.03 -2.01 14.34
C PHE A 102 48.20 -2.65 15.09
N GLU A 103 48.97 -3.44 14.36
CA GLU A 103 50.16 -4.11 14.87
C GLU A 103 51.39 -3.23 14.63
N THR A 104 52.17 -3.00 15.68
CA THR A 104 53.39 -2.20 15.62
C THR A 104 54.54 -3.06 15.07
N LYS A 105 55.64 -2.44 14.61
CA LYS A 105 56.83 -3.16 14.13
C LYS A 105 57.44 -4.10 15.18
N GLU A 106 57.20 -3.85 16.47
CA GLU A 106 57.59 -4.70 17.59
C GLU A 106 56.59 -5.84 17.90
N GLY A 107 55.46 -5.94 17.19
CA GLY A 107 54.44 -6.99 17.38
C GLY A 107 53.32 -6.65 18.39
N ASP A 108 53.37 -5.47 19.02
CA ASP A 108 52.34 -5.04 19.96
C ASP A 108 51.07 -4.53 19.26
N LEU A 109 49.91 -5.01 19.73
CA LEU A 109 48.58 -4.54 19.29
C LEU A 109 48.22 -3.24 20.00
N VAL A 110 48.21 -2.14 19.24
CA VAL A 110 47.84 -0.81 19.76
C VAL A 110 46.43 -0.45 19.29
N GLU A 111 45.64 0.10 20.21
CA GLU A 111 44.33 0.65 19.90
C GLU A 111 44.48 1.98 19.16
N GLY A 112 43.80 2.07 18.02
CA GLY A 112 43.79 3.21 17.12
C GLY A 112 42.54 4.07 17.24
N ASP A 113 42.29 4.85 16.19
CA ASP A 113 41.15 5.76 16.15
C ASP A 113 39.80 5.03 16.14
N ILE A 114 38.80 5.70 16.71
CA ILE A 114 37.39 5.31 16.65
C ILE A 114 36.85 5.65 15.26
N LYS A 115 36.39 4.63 14.51
CA LYS A 115 35.76 4.79 13.20
C LYS A 115 34.28 4.41 13.26
N ALA A 116 33.47 5.10 12.46
CA ALA A 116 32.06 4.76 12.32
C ALA A 116 31.88 3.47 11.52
N ASN A 117 30.89 2.67 11.89
CA ASN A 117 30.51 1.48 11.16
C ASN A 117 29.99 1.88 9.75
N PRO A 118 30.54 1.32 8.66
CA PRO A 118 30.09 1.65 7.29
C PRO A 118 28.58 1.38 7.06
N ALA A 119 27.98 0.45 7.81
CA ALA A 119 26.55 0.20 7.78
C ALA A 119 25.71 1.44 8.15
N VAL A 120 26.24 2.36 8.98
CA VAL A 120 25.57 3.62 9.32
C VAL A 120 25.42 4.52 8.08
N ALA A 121 26.49 4.61 7.28
CA ALA A 121 26.46 5.39 6.04
C ALA A 121 25.51 4.77 5.00
N ILE A 122 25.55 3.45 4.83
CA ILE A 122 24.65 2.69 3.95
C ILE A 122 23.19 2.95 4.34
N LYS A 123 22.86 2.79 5.63
CA LYS A 123 21.52 3.05 6.15
C LYS A 123 21.07 4.49 5.86
N SER A 124 21.92 5.48 6.10
CA SER A 124 21.60 6.89 5.84
C SER A 124 21.27 7.15 4.36
N THR A 125 22.05 6.57 3.44
CA THR A 125 21.82 6.70 1.99
C THR A 125 20.49 6.08 1.57
N PHE A 126 20.23 4.83 1.97
CA PHE A 126 18.97 4.17 1.57
C PHE A 126 17.74 4.77 2.25
N MET A 127 17.84 5.31 3.47
CA MET A 127 16.76 6.06 4.09
C MET A 127 16.38 7.33 3.29
N LYS A 128 17.36 8.01 2.67
CA LYS A 128 17.09 9.15 1.78
C LYS A 128 16.39 8.72 0.50
N VAL A 129 16.85 7.62 -0.11
CA VAL A 129 16.21 7.03 -1.29
C VAL A 129 14.77 6.63 -0.99
N MET A 130 14.53 5.96 0.14
CA MET A 130 13.18 5.61 0.60
C MET A 130 12.32 6.85 0.78
N LYS A 131 12.84 7.90 1.43
CA LYS A 131 12.10 9.16 1.62
C LYS A 131 11.65 9.76 0.28
N SER A 132 12.49 9.76 -0.74
CA SER A 132 12.10 10.24 -2.08
C SER A 132 10.93 9.45 -2.62
N PHE A 133 10.99 8.11 -2.61
CA PHE A 133 9.85 7.28 -3.05
C PHE A 133 8.59 7.51 -2.23
N LEU A 134 8.69 7.68 -0.91
CA LEU A 134 7.54 7.97 -0.03
C LEU A 134 6.87 9.31 -0.39
N ILE A 135 7.64 10.30 -0.86
CA ILE A 135 7.10 11.58 -1.32
C ILE A 135 6.38 11.40 -2.66
N GLU A 136 7.02 10.72 -3.63
CA GLU A 136 6.44 10.48 -4.96
C GLU A 136 5.13 9.68 -4.90
N PHE A 137 5.08 8.63 -4.09
CA PHE A 137 3.87 7.83 -3.90
C PHE A 137 2.83 8.46 -2.96
N GLY A 138 3.10 9.66 -2.43
CA GLY A 138 2.14 10.36 -1.57
C GLY A 138 1.99 9.76 -0.18
N LEU A 139 2.92 8.95 0.29
CA LEU A 139 2.84 8.30 1.60
C LEU A 139 3.14 9.26 2.76
N THR A 140 3.69 10.44 2.49
CA THR A 140 3.84 11.49 3.51
C THR A 140 2.57 12.36 3.64
N PRO A 141 2.21 12.82 4.85
CA PRO A 141 1.06 13.72 5.02
C PRO A 141 1.13 14.99 4.16
N ALA A 142 2.34 15.53 3.96
CA ALA A 142 2.56 16.71 3.12
C ALA A 142 2.33 16.41 1.62
N SER A 143 2.84 15.28 1.11
CA SER A 143 2.68 14.90 -0.30
C SER A 143 1.23 14.58 -0.66
N ARG A 144 0.41 14.08 0.30
CA ARG A 144 -1.00 13.78 0.05
C ARG A 144 -1.82 14.98 -0.39
N ARG A 145 -1.47 16.20 0.04
CA ARG A 145 -2.21 17.42 -0.31
C ARG A 145 -2.28 17.69 -1.82
N ASN A 146 -1.29 17.21 -2.58
CA ASN A 146 -1.20 17.44 -4.02
C ASN A 146 -1.71 16.27 -4.87
N LEU A 147 -2.12 15.15 -4.25
CA LEU A 147 -2.64 14.00 -4.99
C LEU A 147 -4.11 14.21 -5.34
N LYS A 148 -4.41 14.26 -6.64
CA LYS A 148 -5.77 14.17 -7.17
C LYS A 148 -6.20 12.70 -7.17
N ILE A 149 -6.66 12.22 -6.02
CA ILE A 149 -7.19 10.85 -5.90
C ILE A 149 -8.55 10.82 -6.59
N GLN A 150 -8.67 10.02 -7.65
CA GLN A 150 -9.99 9.69 -8.21
C GLN A 150 -10.70 8.79 -7.20
N LYS A 151 -11.76 9.26 -6.57
CA LYS A 151 -12.62 8.39 -5.77
C LYS A 151 -13.13 7.29 -6.70
N LYS A 152 -12.93 6.02 -6.31
CA LYS A 152 -13.76 4.95 -6.86
C LYS A 152 -15.19 5.30 -6.48
N ASP A 153 -16.05 5.51 -7.47
CA ASP A 153 -17.49 5.52 -7.29
C ASP A 153 -17.88 4.15 -6.75
N GLN A 154 -17.87 4.01 -5.43
CA GLN A 154 -18.69 3.02 -4.77
C GLN A 154 -20.10 3.52 -5.01
N GLY A 155 -20.75 3.01 -6.06
CA GLY A 155 -22.08 3.43 -6.46
C GLY A 155 -22.95 3.54 -5.22
N ASP A 156 -23.47 4.74 -4.97
CA ASP A 156 -24.18 5.04 -3.74
C ASP A 156 -25.29 4.01 -3.58
N ALA A 157 -25.28 3.29 -2.44
CA ALA A 157 -26.34 2.35 -2.09
C ALA A 157 -27.72 3.06 -2.11
N PHE A 158 -27.71 4.38 -1.92
CA PHE A 158 -28.86 5.25 -2.07
C PHE A 158 -29.25 5.53 -3.54
N GLU A 159 -28.30 5.79 -4.45
CA GLU A 159 -28.59 5.97 -5.88
C GLU A 159 -29.09 4.69 -6.56
N SER A 160 -28.58 3.53 -6.16
CA SER A 160 -29.07 2.23 -6.64
C SER A 160 -30.50 1.95 -6.14
N PHE A 161 -30.84 2.38 -4.92
CA PHE A 161 -32.19 2.33 -4.37
C PHE A 161 -33.16 3.30 -5.06
N THR A 162 -32.74 4.55 -5.31
CA THR A 162 -33.59 5.59 -5.92
C THR A 162 -33.73 5.43 -7.44
N SER A 163 -32.73 4.85 -8.13
CA SER A 163 -32.79 4.57 -9.57
C SER A 163 -33.59 3.30 -9.93
N GLY A 164 -34.21 2.64 -8.95
CA GLY A 164 -35.09 1.48 -9.17
C GLY A 164 -34.38 0.22 -9.66
N ARG A 165 -33.04 0.21 -9.67
CA ARG A 165 -32.25 -0.93 -10.12
C ARG A 165 -31.97 -1.83 -8.92
N ARG A 166 -32.85 -2.82 -8.69
CA ARG A 166 -32.64 -3.82 -7.62
C ARG A 166 -31.25 -4.44 -7.78
N PRO A 167 -30.40 -4.46 -6.73
CA PRO A 167 -29.17 -5.23 -6.79
C PRO A 167 -29.56 -6.70 -7.00
N GLY A 168 -29.07 -7.30 -8.09
CA GLY A 168 -29.33 -8.70 -8.40
C GLY A 168 -28.75 -9.58 -7.30
N GLY A 169 -29.64 -10.28 -6.58
CA GLY A 169 -29.24 -11.28 -5.60
C GLY A 169 -29.91 -11.16 -4.23
N LEU A 170 -31.24 -11.11 -4.17
CA LEU A 170 -31.98 -11.68 -3.04
C LEU A 170 -32.85 -12.80 -3.60
N THR A 171 -32.46 -14.04 -3.31
CA THR A 171 -33.33 -15.21 -3.47
C THR A 171 -34.65 -14.91 -2.78
N GLU A 172 -35.75 -15.11 -3.50
CA GLU A 172 -37.11 -14.92 -3.00
C GLU A 172 -37.26 -15.53 -1.60
N PHE A 173 -37.64 -14.70 -0.63
CA PHE A 173 -38.04 -15.20 0.68
C PHE A 173 -39.37 -15.93 0.48
N LYS A 174 -39.31 -17.24 0.27
CA LYS A 174 -40.47 -18.12 0.26
C LYS A 174 -41.01 -18.18 1.70
N PRO A 175 -42.20 -17.63 2.00
CA PRO A 175 -42.76 -17.74 3.34
C PRO A 175 -42.98 -19.22 3.68
N PRO A 176 -42.73 -19.65 4.93
CA PRO A 176 -42.94 -21.03 5.34
C PRO A 176 -44.42 -21.39 5.20
N GLU A 177 -44.68 -22.58 4.66
CA GLU A 177 -46.03 -23.10 4.48
C GLU A 177 -46.71 -23.31 5.85
N PRO A 178 -48.04 -23.07 5.95
CA PRO A 178 -48.74 -23.20 7.21
C PRO A 178 -48.71 -24.66 7.69
N ILE A 179 -48.21 -24.85 8.90
CA ILE A 179 -48.16 -26.15 9.57
C ILE A 179 -49.61 -26.57 9.85
N SER A 180 -50.03 -27.73 9.31
CA SER A 180 -51.34 -28.32 9.58
C SER A 180 -51.47 -28.72 11.06
N GLU A 181 -52.64 -28.48 11.66
CA GLU A 181 -53.02 -28.73 13.07
C GLU A 181 -52.94 -30.20 13.55
N ALA A 182 -52.24 -31.09 12.86
CA ALA A 182 -52.29 -32.54 13.11
C ALA A 182 -51.17 -33.11 13.99
N GLU A 183 -50.17 -32.34 14.42
CA GLU A 183 -49.13 -32.85 15.33
C GLU A 183 -49.14 -32.08 16.66
N MET A 184 -50.29 -32.15 17.33
CA MET A 184 -50.50 -31.74 18.72
C MET A 184 -50.73 -32.98 19.60
N THR A 185 -49.78 -33.91 19.58
CA THR A 185 -49.53 -34.94 20.61
C THR A 185 -48.10 -35.40 20.38
N ASP A 186 -47.12 -35.09 21.22
CA ASP A 186 -46.92 -35.90 22.40
C ASP A 186 -46.19 -35.11 23.48
N THR A 187 -46.76 -35.18 24.66
CA THR A 187 -46.22 -34.62 25.89
C THR A 187 -45.22 -35.63 26.44
N SER A 188 -44.34 -35.17 27.33
CA SER A 188 -43.51 -36.00 28.19
C SER A 188 -42.48 -36.88 27.49
N ASP A 189 -41.27 -36.34 27.28
CA ASP A 189 -40.10 -37.01 27.82
C ASP A 189 -38.83 -36.13 27.80
N ILE A 190 -38.11 -36.20 28.93
CA ILE A 190 -36.67 -35.95 29.09
C ILE A 190 -36.23 -34.52 29.49
N VAL A 191 -36.41 -34.28 30.79
CA VAL A 191 -35.36 -34.05 31.82
C VAL A 191 -34.35 -32.92 31.60
N VAL A 192 -34.46 -31.96 32.53
CA VAL A 192 -33.44 -31.02 33.01
C VAL A 192 -32.22 -31.77 33.53
N GLU A 193 -31.03 -31.52 32.97
CA GLU A 193 -29.77 -31.68 33.71
C GLU A 193 -28.94 -30.40 33.60
N GLU A 194 -29.05 -29.57 34.64
CA GLU A 194 -27.94 -28.71 35.06
C GLU A 194 -26.78 -29.60 35.53
N SER A 195 -25.57 -29.37 34.99
CA SER A 195 -24.33 -29.88 35.57
C SER A 195 -23.36 -28.72 35.80
N LYS A 196 -23.26 -28.30 37.07
CA LYS A 196 -22.14 -27.53 37.62
C LYS A 196 -20.89 -28.41 37.74
N SER A 197 -19.73 -27.91 37.32
CA SER A 197 -18.39 -28.18 37.92
C SER A 197 -17.35 -27.39 37.12
N GLY A 198 -16.38 -26.66 37.65
CA GLY A 198 -15.91 -26.46 39.02
C GLY A 198 -14.76 -25.45 38.93
N VAL A 199 -14.74 -24.52 39.88
CA VAL A 199 -13.59 -23.71 40.26
C VAL A 199 -12.70 -24.59 41.12
N ASP A 200 -11.39 -24.55 40.92
CA ASP A 200 -10.41 -24.80 41.98
C ASP A 200 -9.17 -23.92 41.73
N ASP A 201 -8.96 -22.99 42.66
CA ASP A 201 -7.72 -22.26 42.92
C ASP A 201 -6.80 -23.17 43.74
N GLU A 202 -5.52 -23.25 43.36
CA GLU A 202 -4.37 -23.24 44.29
C GLU A 202 -3.13 -22.66 43.60
#